data_AF-A0A8C2VWH8-F1
#
_entry.id   AF-A0A8C2VWH8-F1
#
_cell.length_a   1.000
_cell.length_b   1.000
_cell.length_c   1.000
_cell.angle_alpha   90.00
_cell.angle_beta   90.00
_cell.angle_gamma   90.00
#
_symmetry.space_group_name_H-M   'P 1'
#
loop_
_entity.id
_entity.type
_entity.pdbx_description
1 polymer ?
#
loop_
_entity_poly.entity_id
_entity_poly.type
_entity_poly.pdbx_seq_one_letter_code
_entity_poly.pdbx_strand_id
1 'polypeptide(L)'
;MKILDVGCGGGLLTEPGGSLFITTINKTQLSYALGIVFSEQIAGIVPKGTHTWDKFISPEKLESILESNGLSVQTVAGMLYNPFSGCWHWTENTSLNYAAHAVKSVAPDHVGPAELVSKEGAEAPQAEASTVPGVHEELRK
;
A
#
# COMPACT_ATOMS: atom_id res chain seq x y z
N MET A 1 27.33 9.94 6.08
CA MET A 1 25.87 9.70 5.98
C MET A 1 25.69 8.41 5.18
N LYS A 2 25.25 7.33 5.82
CA LYS A 2 25.07 6.01 5.16
C LYS A 2 23.88 6.11 4.20
N ILE A 3 24.13 5.89 2.91
CA ILE A 3 23.10 5.61 1.92
C ILE A 3 22.37 4.37 2.43
N LEU A 4 21.08 4.50 2.75
CA LEU A 4 20.24 3.34 3.00
C LEU A 4 20.00 2.69 1.65
N ASP A 5 20.82 1.68 1.38
CA ASP A 5 20.45 0.52 0.57
C ASP A 5 19.03 0.08 0.96
N VAL A 6 18.30 -0.51 0.02
CA VAL A 6 17.00 -1.16 0.29
C VAL A 6 17.21 -2.15 1.44
N GLY A 7 16.95 -1.68 2.66
CA GLY A 7 17.20 -2.39 3.89
C GLY A 7 16.11 -3.43 4.06
N CYS A 8 16.22 -4.51 3.31
CA CYS A 8 15.45 -5.72 3.54
C CYS A 8 16.01 -6.38 4.80
N GLY A 9 15.67 -5.83 5.97
CA GLY A 9 15.65 -6.60 7.20
C GLY A 9 14.51 -7.61 7.05
N GLY A 10 14.79 -8.76 6.44
CA GLY A 10 13.79 -9.74 6.00
C GLY A 10 12.85 -10.27 7.10
N GLY A 11 13.09 -9.97 8.37
CA GLY A 11 12.18 -10.28 9.49
C GLY A 11 11.17 -9.18 9.84
N LEU A 12 11.36 -7.92 9.41
CA LEU A 12 10.43 -6.84 9.77
C LEU A 12 9.21 -6.79 8.84
N LEU A 13 9.36 -7.10 7.55
CA LEU A 13 8.24 -7.10 6.59
C LEU A 13 7.33 -8.31 6.71
N THR A 14 7.75 -9.34 7.47
CA THR A 14 6.94 -10.54 7.74
C THR A 14 5.94 -10.31 8.86
N GLU A 15 6.16 -9.34 9.74
CA GLU A 15 5.28 -9.04 10.86
C GLU A 15 4.32 -7.89 10.52
N PRO A 16 3.03 -8.00 10.90
CA PRO A 16 2.12 -6.87 10.84
C PRO A 16 2.68 -5.64 11.56
N GLY A 17 2.59 -4.46 10.94
CA GLY A 17 3.19 -3.23 11.47
C GLY A 17 4.66 -3.00 11.08
N GLY A 18 5.29 -3.93 10.34
CA GLY A 18 6.63 -3.75 9.78
C GLY A 18 6.76 -2.56 8.85
N SER A 19 7.82 -1.75 8.98
CA SER A 19 8.08 -0.61 8.10
C SER A 19 8.98 -0.95 6.91
N LEU A 20 8.62 -0.43 5.74
CA LEU A 20 9.36 -0.47 4.49
C LEU A 20 9.73 0.96 4.07
N PHE A 21 11.01 1.18 3.75
CA PHE A 21 11.48 2.45 3.18
C PHE A 21 12.08 2.17 1.79
N ILE A 22 11.66 2.94 0.80
CA ILE A 22 12.11 2.81 -0.60
C ILE A 22 12.59 4.16 -1.08
N THR A 23 13.74 4.21 -1.74
CA THR A 23 14.23 5.41 -2.45
C THR A 23 14.40 5.09 -3.92
N THR A 24 13.88 5.94 -4.82
CA THR A 24 13.96 5.70 -6.26
C THR A 24 13.86 6.99 -7.08
N ILE A 25 14.12 6.87 -8.38
CA ILE A 25 13.99 7.95 -9.36
C ILE A 25 12.57 7.88 -9.96
N ASN A 26 11.88 9.02 -9.95
CA ASN A 26 10.55 9.16 -10.53
C ASN A 26 10.59 9.01 -12.04
N LYS A 27 9.54 8.48 -12.66
CA LYS A 27 9.39 8.38 -14.11
C LYS A 27 8.82 9.67 -14.71
N THR A 28 9.60 10.75 -14.68
CA THR A 28 9.22 12.06 -15.29
C THR A 28 10.16 12.47 -16.41
N GLN A 29 9.71 13.33 -17.33
CA GLN A 29 10.61 13.90 -18.35
C GLN A 29 11.77 14.68 -17.73
N LEU A 30 11.54 15.33 -16.57
CA LEU A 30 12.57 16.07 -15.84
C LEU A 30 13.66 15.13 -15.31
N SER A 31 13.28 14.00 -14.73
CA SER A 31 14.21 12.97 -14.23
C SER A 31 15.00 12.31 -15.36
N TYR A 32 14.39 12.14 -16.54
CA TYR A 32 15.10 11.64 -17.72
C TYR A 32 16.16 12.66 -18.18
N ALA A 33 15.77 13.92 -18.31
CA ALA A 33 16.66 14.98 -18.77
C ALA A 33 17.82 15.21 -17.79
N LEU A 34 17.56 15.29 -16.48
CA LEU A 34 18.59 15.59 -15.48
C LEU A 34 19.35 14.33 -15.04
N GLY A 35 18.64 13.24 -14.79
CA GLY A 35 19.22 11.99 -14.27
C GLY A 35 20.01 11.22 -15.32
N ILE A 36 19.53 11.17 -16.57
CA ILE A 36 20.19 10.40 -17.63
C ILE A 36 20.99 11.32 -18.54
N VAL A 37 20.31 12.24 -19.23
CA VAL A 37 20.97 13.04 -20.29
C VAL A 37 22.04 13.95 -19.70
N PHE A 38 21.69 14.76 -18.69
CA PHE A 38 22.63 15.69 -18.10
C PHE A 38 23.72 14.95 -17.32
N SER A 39 23.37 14.05 -16.42
CA SER A 39 24.35 13.44 -15.51
C SER A 39 25.31 12.45 -16.20
N GLU A 40 24.85 11.68 -17.19
CA GLU A 40 25.70 10.69 -17.87
C GLU A 40 26.36 11.20 -19.14
N GLN A 41 25.64 12.00 -19.95
CA GLN A 41 26.12 12.36 -21.28
C GLN A 41 26.78 13.73 -21.33
N ILE A 42 26.33 14.68 -20.50
CA ILE A 42 26.82 16.08 -20.52
C ILE A 42 27.85 16.32 -19.41
N ALA A 43 27.47 16.08 -18.16
CA ALA A 43 28.27 16.42 -16.99
C ALA A 43 29.27 15.32 -16.60
N GLY A 44 29.06 14.07 -17.05
CA GLY A 44 29.95 12.94 -16.77
C GLY A 44 30.08 12.62 -15.27
N ILE A 45 29.03 12.90 -14.49
CA ILE A 45 29.00 12.67 -13.04
C ILE A 45 28.98 11.16 -12.75
N VAL A 46 28.31 10.41 -13.61
CA VAL A 46 28.17 8.95 -13.53
C VAL A 46 28.48 8.29 -14.87
N PRO A 47 28.91 7.01 -14.89
CA PRO A 47 29.14 6.28 -16.13
C PRO A 47 27.87 6.18 -17.00
N LYS A 48 28.05 6.12 -18.33
CA LYS A 48 26.94 5.90 -19.25
C LYS A 48 26.25 4.56 -18.99
N GLY A 49 24.92 4.56 -19.00
CA GLY A 49 24.10 3.39 -18.72
C GLY A 49 23.88 3.12 -17.23
N THR A 50 24.28 4.03 -16.35
CA THR A 50 23.99 3.93 -14.91
C THR A 50 22.48 3.95 -14.66
N HIS A 51 21.75 4.79 -15.39
CA HIS A 51 20.32 4.93 -15.30
C HIS A 51 19.64 4.34 -16.54
N THR A 52 18.68 3.45 -16.31
CA THR A 52 17.80 2.91 -17.36
C THR A 52 16.41 3.47 -17.17
N TRP A 53 15.91 4.21 -18.16
CA TRP A 53 14.60 4.87 -18.10
C TRP A 53 13.45 3.91 -17.78
N ASP A 54 13.48 2.68 -18.31
CA ASP A 54 12.43 1.69 -18.07
C ASP A 54 12.33 1.24 -16.62
N LYS A 55 13.40 1.40 -15.83
CA LYS A 55 13.43 1.06 -14.41
C LYS A 55 12.89 2.16 -13.51
N PHE A 56 12.65 3.36 -14.05
CA PHE A 56 12.08 4.45 -13.27
C PHE A 56 10.60 4.16 -13.00
N ILE A 57 10.12 4.56 -11.83
CA ILE A 57 8.76 4.28 -11.38
C ILE A 57 8.15 5.52 -10.73
N SER A 58 6.95 5.88 -11.16
CA SER A 58 6.24 7.03 -10.59
C SER A 58 5.72 6.71 -9.18
N PRO A 59 5.58 7.72 -8.30
CA PRO A 59 5.05 7.53 -6.94
C PRO A 59 3.72 6.78 -6.93
N GLU A 60 2.80 7.15 -7.83
CA GLU A 60 1.46 6.56 -7.90
C GLU A 60 1.52 5.08 -8.28
N LYS A 61 2.45 4.72 -9.17
CA LYS A 61 2.66 3.34 -9.56
C LYS A 61 3.29 2.53 -8.43
N LEU A 62 4.25 3.12 -7.71
CA LEU A 62 4.86 2.47 -6.55
C LEU A 62 3.84 2.25 -5.44
N GLU A 63 3.04 3.25 -5.12
CA GLU A 63 1.95 3.18 -4.15
C GLU A 63 0.98 2.05 -4.49
N SER A 64 0.49 1.99 -5.72
CA SER A 64 -0.39 0.93 -6.18
C SER A 64 0.22 -0.48 -6.03
N ILE A 65 1.53 -0.63 -6.28
CA ILE A 65 2.23 -1.90 -6.06
C ILE A 65 2.29 -2.23 -4.56
N LEU A 66 2.59 -1.27 -3.70
CA LEU A 66 2.69 -1.49 -2.26
C LEU A 66 1.33 -1.85 -1.65
N GLU A 67 0.29 -1.12 -2.01
CA GLU A 67 -1.08 -1.34 -1.53
C GLU A 67 -1.63 -2.70 -1.97
N SER A 68 -1.42 -3.08 -3.24
CA SER A 68 -1.82 -4.41 -3.73
C SER A 68 -1.09 -5.58 -3.05
N ASN A 69 0.04 -5.31 -2.37
CA ASN A 69 0.77 -6.29 -1.57
C ASN A 69 0.46 -6.20 -0.06
N GLY A 70 -0.58 -5.45 0.31
CA GLY A 70 -1.02 -5.31 1.70
C GLY A 70 -0.08 -4.44 2.53
N LEU A 71 0.58 -3.45 1.93
CA LEU A 71 1.27 -2.37 2.65
C LEU A 71 0.49 -1.07 2.52
N SER A 72 0.35 -0.32 3.60
CA SER A 72 -0.21 1.02 3.59
C SER A 72 0.90 2.04 3.47
N VAL A 73 0.87 2.85 2.40
CA VAL A 73 1.84 3.94 2.22
C VAL A 73 1.49 5.09 3.15
N GLN A 74 2.46 5.50 3.98
CA GLN A 74 2.29 6.55 4.98
C GLN A 74 2.84 7.89 4.52
N THR A 75 3.95 7.88 3.78
CA THR A 75 4.61 9.12 3.39
C THR A 75 5.37 8.92 2.09
N VAL A 76 5.32 9.94 1.23
CA VAL A 76 6.19 10.10 0.08
C VAL A 76 6.84 11.48 0.14
N ALA A 77 8.17 11.54 0.08
CA ALA A 77 8.93 12.78 0.16
C ALA A 77 9.95 12.85 -0.98
N GLY A 78 10.07 14.01 -1.59
CA GLY A 78 11.07 14.25 -2.62
C GLY A 78 12.49 14.32 -2.05
N MET A 79 13.46 14.00 -2.89
CA MET A 79 14.89 14.09 -2.59
C MET A 79 15.62 14.78 -3.72
N LEU A 80 16.50 15.71 -3.38
CA LEU A 80 17.34 16.42 -4.33
C LEU A 80 18.82 16.29 -3.97
N TYR A 81 19.62 15.87 -4.95
CA TYR A 81 21.07 15.84 -4.84
C TYR A 81 21.67 17.15 -5.32
N ASN A 82 22.53 17.76 -4.50
CA ASN A 82 23.33 18.91 -4.90
C ASN A 82 24.75 18.43 -5.28
N PRO A 83 25.13 18.47 -6.57
CA PRO A 83 26.45 18.01 -7.01
C PRO A 83 27.60 18.91 -6.57
N PHE A 84 27.35 20.18 -6.24
CA PHE A 84 28.38 21.12 -5.81
C PHE A 84 28.78 20.91 -4.35
N SER A 85 27.81 20.63 -3.48
CA SER A 85 28.07 20.33 -2.06
C SER A 85 28.20 18.82 -1.77
N GLY A 86 27.78 17.96 -2.69
CA GLY A 86 27.72 16.51 -2.49
C GLY A 86 26.66 16.06 -1.47
N CYS A 87 25.72 16.94 -1.12
CA CYS A 87 24.70 16.68 -0.09
C CYS A 87 23.31 16.41 -0.70
N TRP A 88 22.57 15.52 -0.03
CA TRP A 88 21.16 15.27 -0.30
C TRP A 88 20.28 16.12 0.61
N HIS A 89 19.19 16.63 0.05
CA HIS A 89 18.18 17.40 0.77
C HIS A 89 16.79 16.81 0.55
N TRP A 90 15.97 16.85 1.60
CA TRP A 90 14.55 16.56 1.52
C TRP A 90 13.80 17.73 0.88
N THR A 91 12.82 17.43 0.06
CA THR A 91 11.97 18.42 -0.62
C THR A 91 10.57 17.87 -0.77
N GLU A 92 9.59 18.75 -0.95
CA GLU A 92 8.22 18.36 -1.29
C GLU A 92 8.10 17.93 -2.76
N ASN A 93 9.10 18.25 -3.59
CA ASN A 93 9.06 17.97 -5.02
C ASN A 93 9.56 16.56 -5.34
N THR A 94 8.65 15.69 -5.79
CA THR A 94 8.95 14.30 -6.16
C THR A 94 9.36 14.12 -7.62
N SER A 95 9.49 15.19 -8.41
CA SER A 95 9.72 15.10 -9.87
C SER A 95 11.04 14.45 -10.27
N LEU A 96 12.02 14.35 -9.36
CA LEU A 96 13.34 13.77 -9.60
C LEU A 96 13.53 12.46 -8.83
N ASN A 97 13.96 12.55 -7.58
CA ASN A 97 14.09 11.40 -6.69
C ASN A 97 13.05 11.55 -5.59
N TYR A 98 12.62 10.43 -5.03
CA TYR A 98 11.74 10.42 -3.87
C TYR A 98 12.03 9.22 -2.97
N ALA A 99 11.61 9.33 -1.72
CA ALA A 99 11.53 8.26 -0.77
C ALA A 99 10.07 7.99 -0.41
N ALA A 100 9.71 6.73 -0.23
CA ALA A 100 8.42 6.28 0.26
C ALA A 100 8.59 5.48 1.55
N HIS A 101 7.71 5.70 2.52
CA HIS A 101 7.54 4.89 3.72
C HIS A 101 6.19 4.19 3.66
N ALA A 102 6.21 2.87 3.83
CA ALA A 102 5.01 2.06 3.91
C ALA A 102 5.08 1.13 5.12
N VAL A 103 3.92 0.72 5.62
CA VAL A 103 3.79 -0.18 6.76
C VAL A 103 2.99 -1.41 6.35
N LYS A 104 3.43 -2.60 6.71
CA LYS A 104 2.68 -3.84 6.46
C LYS A 104 1.35 -3.75 7.22
N SER A 105 0.25 -3.76 6.48
CA SER A 105 -1.09 -3.76 7.07
C SER A 105 -1.29 -5.05 7.84
N VAL A 106 -1.92 -4.96 9.00
CA VAL A 106 -2.44 -6.12 9.72
C VAL A 106 -3.55 -6.69 8.84
N ALA A 107 -3.27 -7.74 8.07
CA ALA A 107 -4.33 -8.47 7.42
C ALA A 107 -5.26 -9.01 8.53
N PRO A 108 -6.59 -8.90 8.40
CA PRO A 108 -7.44 -9.79 9.16
C PRO A 108 -7.04 -11.21 8.75
N ASP A 109 -6.63 -12.03 9.71
CA ASP A 109 -6.33 -13.44 9.47
C ASP A 109 -7.41 -14.02 8.54
N HIS A 110 -6.96 -14.74 7.52
CA HIS A 110 -7.87 -15.54 6.70
C HIS A 110 -8.74 -16.37 7.64
N VAL A 111 -10.03 -16.02 7.76
CA VAL A 111 -11.03 -16.94 8.30
C VAL A 111 -11.03 -18.12 7.34
N GLY A 112 -10.31 -19.17 7.71
CA GLY A 112 -10.40 -20.46 7.04
C GLY A 112 -11.88 -20.88 7.00
N PRO A 113 -12.35 -21.56 5.95
CA PRO A 113 -13.74 -21.97 5.89
C PRO A 113 -14.04 -22.92 7.06
N ALA A 114 -14.64 -22.39 8.11
CA ALA A 114 -15.30 -23.16 9.13
C ALA A 114 -16.50 -23.83 8.45
N GLU A 115 -16.31 -25.11 8.12
CA GLU A 115 -17.26 -26.20 8.31
C GLU A 115 -18.74 -25.75 8.43
N LEU A 116 -19.36 -25.41 7.30
CA LEU A 116 -20.81 -25.26 7.20
C LEU A 116 -21.39 -26.63 6.85
N VAL A 117 -21.57 -27.44 7.89
CA VAL A 117 -22.38 -28.66 7.87
C VAL A 117 -23.75 -28.33 7.27
N SER A 118 -24.04 -28.98 6.16
CA SER A 118 -25.36 -29.03 5.55
C SER A 118 -26.31 -29.77 6.49
N LYS A 119 -27.39 -29.10 6.90
CA LYS A 119 -28.63 -29.75 7.31
C LYS A 119 -29.75 -29.15 6.46
N GLU A 120 -30.11 -29.87 5.41
CA GLU A 120 -31.37 -29.68 4.70
C GLU A 120 -32.24 -30.91 4.95
N GLY A 121 -33.47 -30.68 5.39
CA GLY A 121 -34.43 -31.70 5.77
C GLY A 121 -35.76 -31.05 6.15
N ALA A 122 -36.50 -30.67 5.11
CA ALA A 122 -37.95 -30.48 4.95
C ALA A 122 -38.85 -30.48 6.21
N GLU A 123 -39.75 -29.49 6.32
CA GLU A 123 -41.19 -29.64 5.99
C GLU A 123 -41.95 -28.31 6.25
N ALA A 124 -42.72 -27.85 5.27
CA ALA A 124 -43.73 -26.78 5.35
C ALA A 124 -45.11 -27.42 5.69
N PRO A 125 -46.25 -26.70 5.94
CA PRO A 125 -46.50 -25.27 5.69
C PRO A 125 -47.27 -24.52 6.79
N GLN A 126 -47.28 -23.18 6.64
CA GLN A 126 -48.15 -22.28 7.38
C GLN A 126 -49.58 -22.32 6.82
N ALA A 127 -50.57 -22.31 7.72
CA ALA A 127 -51.95 -21.96 7.41
C ALA A 127 -52.41 -20.90 8.43
N GLU A 128 -52.59 -19.67 7.97
CA GLU A 128 -53.31 -18.63 8.70
C GLU A 128 -54.81 -18.75 8.40
N ALA A 129 -55.64 -18.71 9.43
CA ALA A 129 -57.06 -18.39 9.31
C ALA A 129 -57.53 -17.58 10.53
N SER A 130 -58.02 -16.40 10.22
CA SER A 130 -58.65 -15.40 11.09
C SER A 130 -59.97 -15.87 11.71
N THR A 131 -60.22 -15.57 13.00
CA THR A 131 -61.54 -15.11 13.51
C THR A 131 -61.45 -14.57 14.96
N VAL A 132 -62.19 -13.48 15.23
CA VAL A 132 -62.38 -12.71 16.48
C VAL A 132 -63.87 -12.89 16.92
N PRO A 133 -64.46 -12.41 18.04
CA PRO A 133 -64.02 -11.99 19.40
C PRO A 133 -64.76 -12.73 20.56
N GLY A 134 -64.44 -12.45 21.84
CA GLY A 134 -65.29 -12.87 22.97
C GLY A 134 -64.87 -12.45 24.38
N VAL A 135 -65.37 -11.29 24.82
CA VAL A 135 -65.98 -10.94 26.12
C VAL A 135 -65.27 -11.23 27.47
N HIS A 136 -65.19 -10.12 28.23
CA HIS A 136 -64.94 -9.94 29.66
C HIS A 136 -66.08 -10.53 30.53
N GLU A 137 -65.79 -11.31 31.59
CA GLU A 137 -66.61 -11.36 32.82
C GLU A 137 -65.83 -11.99 34.00
N GLU A 138 -66.45 -11.93 35.18
CA GLU A 138 -65.93 -11.65 36.52
C GLU A 138 -65.62 -12.90 37.40
N LEU A 139 -65.05 -12.64 38.59
CA LEU A 139 -65.27 -13.35 39.87
C LEU A 139 -64.48 -14.64 40.21
N ARG A 140 -63.48 -14.51 41.10
CA ARG A 140 -63.40 -15.12 42.47
C ARG A 140 -61.97 -15.20 43.03
N LYS A 141 -61.59 -14.28 43.91
CA LYS A 141 -61.28 -14.49 45.35
C LYS A 141 -60.56 -13.28 45.93
#